data_AF-A0A3A4PJ66-F1
#
_entry.id   AF-A0A3A4PJ66-F1
#
_cell.length_a   1.000
_cell.length_b   1.000
_cell.length_c   1.000
_cell.angle_alpha   90.00
_cell.angle_beta   90.00
_cell.angle_gamma   90.00
#
_symmetry.space_group_name_H-M   'P 1'
#
loop_
_entity.id
_entity.type
_entity.pdbx_description
1 polymer ?
#
loop_
_entity_poly.entity_id
_entity_poly.type
_entity_poly.pdbx_seq_one_letter_code
_entity_poly.pdbx_strand_id
1 'polypeptide(L)'
;MWVWGCALALGAGAARAEDSPFSTSVDIGGSRGGQTEITADEYSHDDGSSEDAIGLTAGGVIAWLTRFEVTEGNQTINEIAVAFGTPGCTAPPCGENGRPFGAGIWSDPNQDGSPVDGAFLAQTTGLQENVDTDTFQRIAIPQTDLGEVGDFFFVVVWTRNETRGNPGDFPASLDRSNPEPGPIQWVTGGVAAQFDPDEFPTSAGWIQSSQLPANLRGLWLVRAGTGEGGDTCSFVVKKTAKGKKGCNACPRKDDLFDTGIECDENNPCPKKFTGKKVDCPDGGAGFCKKILGRKKSGACG
;
A
#
# COMPACT_ATOMS: atom_id res chain seq x y z
N MET A 1 15.84 -17.46 -3.14
CA MET A 1 15.54 -18.80 -2.61
C MET A 1 14.29 -18.62 -1.75
N TRP A 2 13.13 -18.94 -2.32
CA TRP A 2 11.81 -18.73 -1.73
C TRP A 2 11.42 -19.98 -0.92
N VAL A 3 10.98 -19.86 0.33
CA VAL A 3 10.54 -21.02 1.13
C VAL A 3 9.33 -20.65 2.03
N TRP A 4 8.19 -21.29 1.69
CA TRP A 4 7.02 -21.79 2.45
C TRP A 4 6.45 -21.01 3.65
N GLY A 5 5.14 -20.76 3.55
CA GLY A 5 4.29 -19.96 4.45
C GLY A 5 3.95 -20.56 5.81
N CYS A 6 3.24 -19.76 6.61
CA CYS A 6 2.87 -20.05 8.00
C CYS A 6 1.63 -20.97 8.04
N ALA A 7 1.88 -22.27 8.26
CA ALA A 7 0.99 -23.31 8.81
C ALA A 7 -0.41 -23.58 8.19
N LEU A 8 -0.57 -24.76 7.57
CA LEU A 8 -1.37 -25.83 8.20
C LEU A 8 -1.06 -27.23 7.62
N ALA A 9 -0.82 -28.19 8.52
CA ALA A 9 -0.94 -29.60 8.22
C ALA A 9 -2.38 -30.05 8.43
N LEU A 10 -3.00 -30.72 7.44
CA LEU A 10 -3.81 -31.96 7.56
C LEU A 10 -4.74 -32.16 6.35
N GLY A 11 -4.79 -33.43 5.89
CA GLY A 11 -6.04 -34.06 5.48
C GLY A 11 -6.45 -33.97 4.02
N ALA A 12 -6.18 -35.04 3.27
CA ALA A 12 -6.74 -35.27 1.93
C ALA A 12 -8.28 -35.30 1.95
N GLY A 13 -8.89 -34.59 1.00
CA GLY A 13 -10.32 -34.65 0.71
C GLY A 13 -10.62 -34.11 -0.68
N ALA A 14 -10.91 -35.00 -1.62
CA ALA A 14 -11.23 -34.67 -3.00
C ALA A 14 -12.67 -34.12 -3.14
N ALA A 15 -12.87 -33.11 -4.00
CA ALA A 15 -14.16 -32.88 -4.66
C ALA A 15 -13.96 -32.14 -5.99
N ARG A 16 -14.94 -32.33 -6.89
CA ARG A 16 -14.87 -32.19 -8.34
C ARG A 16 -15.14 -30.75 -8.80
N ALA A 17 -14.55 -30.41 -9.95
CA ALA A 17 -14.95 -29.31 -10.81
C ALA A 17 -16.22 -29.66 -11.57
N GLU A 18 -17.15 -28.70 -11.71
CA GLU A 18 -18.12 -28.67 -12.81
C GLU A 18 -18.18 -27.25 -13.39
N ASP A 19 -18.40 -27.21 -14.70
CA ASP A 19 -18.20 -26.11 -15.65
C ASP A 19 -19.34 -25.06 -15.67
N SER A 20 -18.92 -23.77 -15.74
CA SER A 20 -19.40 -22.74 -16.69
C SER A 20 -20.84 -22.18 -16.55
N PRO A 21 -21.27 -21.22 -17.41
CA PRO A 21 -21.00 -19.77 -17.35
C PRO A 21 -22.28 -18.94 -17.16
N PHE A 22 -22.24 -17.72 -16.62
CA PHE A 22 -23.29 -16.74 -16.91
C PHE A 22 -22.83 -15.28 -16.69
N SER A 23 -22.91 -14.50 -17.77
CA SER A 23 -22.94 -13.04 -17.75
C SER A 23 -24.40 -12.61 -17.74
N THR A 24 -24.78 -11.72 -16.81
CA THR A 24 -25.88 -10.77 -17.01
C THR A 24 -25.67 -9.55 -16.14
N SER A 25 -25.69 -8.39 -16.79
CA SER A 25 -25.94 -7.06 -16.25
C SER A 25 -27.20 -7.02 -15.35
N VAL A 26 -27.12 -6.30 -14.24
CA VAL A 26 -28.29 -5.93 -13.42
C VAL A 26 -28.21 -4.44 -13.09
N ASP A 27 -29.09 -3.67 -13.73
CA ASP A 27 -29.67 -2.46 -13.15
C ASP A 27 -30.75 -2.88 -12.15
N ILE A 28 -30.87 -2.17 -11.01
CA ILE A 28 -32.12 -1.67 -10.39
C ILE A 28 -31.79 -1.11 -9.01
N GLY A 29 -32.27 0.12 -8.75
CA GLY A 29 -32.16 0.78 -7.47
C GLY A 29 -33.10 0.24 -6.37
N GLY A 30 -32.79 0.65 -5.15
CA GLY A 30 -33.77 0.79 -4.06
C GLY A 30 -33.77 -0.29 -2.98
N SER A 31 -33.21 0.11 -1.82
CA SER A 31 -33.69 -0.16 -0.45
C SER A 31 -33.00 -1.24 0.41
N ARG A 32 -32.26 -0.72 1.40
CA ARG A 32 -32.18 -1.09 2.83
C ARG A 32 -31.86 -2.56 3.17
N GLY A 33 -30.58 -2.80 3.39
CA GLY A 33 -30.00 -3.82 4.26
C GLY A 33 -28.52 -3.47 4.42
N GLY A 34 -27.97 -3.53 5.64
CA GLY A 34 -26.61 -3.10 5.97
C GLY A 34 -25.54 -3.92 5.25
N GLN A 35 -25.29 -3.58 3.99
CA GLN A 35 -24.05 -3.81 3.31
C GLN A 35 -23.22 -2.56 3.54
N THR A 36 -22.03 -2.72 4.09
CA THR A 36 -20.97 -1.73 3.95
C THR A 36 -20.84 -1.51 2.46
N GLU A 37 -21.33 -0.35 1.96
CA GLU A 37 -21.06 0.06 0.59
C GLU A 37 -19.56 -0.09 0.39
N ILE A 38 -19.16 -0.85 -0.64
CA ILE A 38 -17.85 -0.62 -1.24
C ILE A 38 -17.96 0.81 -1.73
N THR A 39 -17.39 1.73 -0.95
CA THR A 39 -17.28 3.14 -1.34
C THR A 39 -16.71 3.12 -2.74
N ALA A 40 -17.37 3.79 -3.68
CA ALA A 40 -17.00 3.80 -5.10
C ALA A 40 -15.64 4.47 -5.38
N ASP A 41 -14.79 4.57 -4.35
CA ASP A 41 -13.65 5.45 -4.14
C ASP A 41 -12.37 4.63 -3.81
N GLU A 42 -12.45 3.30 -3.79
CA GLU A 42 -11.33 2.39 -3.49
C GLU A 42 -11.13 1.35 -4.61
N TYR A 43 -9.91 1.28 -5.10
CA TYR A 43 -9.38 0.25 -5.97
C TYR A 43 -8.93 -0.95 -5.12
N SER A 44 -9.59 -2.10 -5.32
CA SER A 44 -9.22 -3.37 -4.68
C SER A 44 -9.48 -4.55 -5.62
N HIS A 45 -8.74 -5.65 -5.43
CA HIS A 45 -9.03 -6.94 -6.08
C HIS A 45 -9.35 -8.03 -5.05
N ASP A 46 -8.76 -7.92 -3.87
CA ASP A 46 -8.93 -8.87 -2.75
C ASP A 46 -10.31 -8.77 -2.09
N ASP A 47 -10.68 -9.81 -1.34
CA ASP A 47 -11.92 -9.84 -0.54
C ASP A 47 -11.77 -9.30 0.89
N GLY A 48 -10.56 -8.89 1.26
CA GLY A 48 -10.22 -8.34 2.58
C GLY A 48 -9.75 -9.37 3.60
N SER A 49 -9.58 -10.63 3.22
CA SER A 49 -9.01 -11.68 4.08
C SER A 49 -7.81 -12.36 3.45
N SER A 50 -6.85 -12.81 4.26
CA SER A 50 -5.70 -13.57 3.78
C SER A 50 -5.76 -15.03 4.22
N GLU A 51 -5.33 -15.93 3.34
CA GLU A 51 -5.13 -17.35 3.65
C GLU A 51 -3.65 -17.71 3.80
N ASP A 52 -2.75 -16.85 3.33
CA ASP A 52 -1.32 -17.07 3.41
C ASP A 52 -0.56 -15.73 3.39
N ALA A 53 0.77 -15.80 3.52
CA ALA A 53 1.62 -14.64 3.30
C ALA A 53 2.98 -15.03 2.72
N ILE A 54 3.58 -14.12 1.95
CA ILE A 54 4.86 -14.32 1.27
C ILE A 54 5.95 -13.42 1.84
N GLY A 55 7.17 -13.95 1.87
CA GLY A 55 8.32 -13.30 2.47
C GLY A 55 9.66 -13.95 2.16
N LEU A 56 10.69 -13.48 2.84
CA LEU A 56 12.08 -13.91 2.65
C LEU A 56 12.63 -14.53 3.92
N THR A 57 13.02 -15.80 3.84
CA THR A 57 13.60 -16.55 4.96
C THR A 57 15.05 -16.18 5.27
N ALA A 58 15.76 -15.59 4.32
CA ALA A 58 17.17 -15.20 4.46
C ALA A 58 17.38 -13.70 4.77
N GLY A 59 16.28 -12.96 5.00
CA GLY A 59 16.29 -11.49 5.02
C GLY A 59 16.43 -10.88 3.62
N GLY A 60 16.53 -9.55 3.54
CA GLY A 60 16.60 -8.81 2.29
C GLY A 60 15.44 -7.84 2.09
N VAL A 61 15.17 -7.46 0.85
CA VAL A 61 14.02 -6.62 0.49
C VAL A 61 13.04 -7.48 -0.28
N ILE A 62 11.77 -7.43 0.10
CA ILE A 62 10.66 -7.95 -0.69
C ILE A 62 9.79 -6.78 -1.10
N ALA A 63 9.31 -6.81 -2.34
CA ALA A 63 8.33 -5.88 -2.84
C ALA A 63 7.25 -6.63 -3.62
N TRP A 64 6.02 -6.19 -3.48
CA TRP A 64 4.87 -6.73 -4.19
C TRP A 64 4.05 -5.58 -4.76
N LEU A 65 3.40 -5.87 -5.87
CA LEU A 65 2.80 -4.87 -6.75
C LEU A 65 1.45 -5.35 -7.23
N THR A 66 0.49 -4.43 -7.25
CA THR A 66 -0.85 -4.63 -7.80
C THR A 66 -1.13 -3.58 -8.88
N ARG A 67 -1.64 -4.02 -10.03
CA ARG A 67 -2.11 -3.15 -11.11
C ARG A 67 -3.60 -2.86 -10.95
N PHE A 68 -3.97 -1.63 -11.23
CA PHE A 68 -5.35 -1.17 -11.32
C PHE A 68 -5.58 -0.43 -12.64
N GLU A 69 -6.84 -0.26 -13.01
CA GLU A 69 -7.29 0.53 -14.15
C GLU A 69 -8.07 1.73 -13.61
N VAL A 70 -7.75 2.94 -14.08
CA VAL A 70 -8.40 4.17 -13.63
C VAL A 70 -9.86 4.17 -14.01
N THR A 71 -10.75 4.33 -13.02
CA THR A 71 -12.20 4.41 -13.24
C THR A 71 -12.68 5.85 -13.25
N GLU A 72 -13.82 6.08 -13.92
CA GLU A 72 -14.47 7.40 -13.92
C GLU A 72 -14.80 7.83 -12.48
N GLY A 73 -14.39 9.05 -12.11
CA GLY A 73 -14.57 9.61 -10.77
C GLY A 73 -13.37 9.43 -9.84
N ASN A 74 -12.45 8.51 -10.15
CA ASN A 74 -11.33 8.14 -9.29
C ASN A 74 -9.95 8.38 -9.93
N GLN A 75 -9.84 9.38 -10.79
CA GLN A 75 -8.58 9.75 -11.44
C GLN A 75 -7.55 10.33 -10.47
N THR A 76 -7.94 10.62 -9.23
CA THR A 76 -7.05 11.17 -8.21
C THR A 76 -7.19 10.39 -6.92
N ILE A 77 -6.07 9.99 -6.33
CA ILE A 77 -6.03 9.27 -5.04
C ILE A 77 -5.04 9.91 -4.07
N ASN A 78 -5.20 9.63 -2.79
CA ASN A 78 -4.39 10.18 -1.70
C ASN A 78 -4.06 9.14 -0.61
N GLU A 79 -4.46 7.89 -0.79
CA GLU A 79 -4.26 6.83 0.20
C GLU A 79 -3.87 5.51 -0.46
N ILE A 80 -2.97 4.78 0.21
CA ILE A 80 -2.71 3.36 -0.03
C ILE A 80 -3.13 2.61 1.24
N ALA A 81 -3.85 1.50 1.09
CA ALA A 81 -4.19 0.62 2.19
C ALA A 81 -3.53 -0.74 1.98
N VAL A 82 -2.92 -1.28 3.04
CA VAL A 82 -2.23 -2.58 2.98
C VAL A 82 -2.42 -3.36 4.27
N ALA A 83 -2.66 -4.66 4.16
CA ALA A 83 -2.56 -5.59 5.28
C ALA A 83 -1.18 -6.27 5.26
N PHE A 84 -0.66 -6.61 6.44
CA PHE A 84 0.63 -7.28 6.60
C PHE A 84 0.46 -8.63 7.29
N GLY A 85 1.14 -9.65 6.77
CA GLY A 85 1.13 -10.99 7.36
C GLY A 85 -0.18 -11.76 7.14
N THR A 86 -0.47 -12.75 7.97
CA THR A 86 -1.73 -13.50 7.87
C THR A 86 -2.22 -13.96 9.24
N PRO A 87 -3.53 -13.84 9.55
CA PRO A 87 -4.08 -14.30 10.81
C PRO A 87 -3.81 -15.78 11.09
N GLY A 88 -3.68 -16.11 12.37
CA GLY A 88 -3.48 -17.50 12.79
C GLY A 88 -2.04 -18.00 12.67
N CYS A 89 -1.08 -17.13 12.37
CA CYS A 89 0.33 -17.47 12.55
C CYS A 89 0.60 -17.71 14.06
N THR A 90 0.69 -18.99 14.41
CA THR A 90 0.73 -19.48 15.81
C THR A 90 2.12 -19.94 16.25
N ALA A 91 3.08 -19.96 15.32
CA ALA A 91 4.46 -20.35 15.59
C ALA A 91 5.39 -19.28 15.01
N PRO A 92 6.28 -18.68 15.83
CA PRO A 92 7.32 -17.80 15.35
C PRO A 92 8.13 -18.46 14.24
N PRO A 93 8.55 -17.70 13.24
CA PRO A 93 8.41 -16.24 13.07
C PRO A 93 7.00 -15.78 12.63
N CYS A 94 6.28 -15.10 13.51
CA CYS A 94 5.11 -14.30 13.13
C CYS A 94 5.60 -12.90 12.77
N GLY A 95 4.79 -12.15 12.04
CA GLY A 95 5.11 -10.76 11.77
C GLY A 95 5.11 -9.93 13.06
N GLU A 96 5.86 -8.83 13.08
CA GLU A 96 5.93 -7.93 14.24
C GLU A 96 5.60 -6.51 13.81
N ASN A 97 4.78 -5.82 14.60
CA ASN A 97 4.55 -4.38 14.44
C ASN A 97 5.86 -3.58 14.60
N GLY A 98 5.89 -2.39 14.01
CA GLY A 98 7.00 -1.45 14.12
C GLY A 98 8.09 -1.63 13.06
N ARG A 99 7.94 -2.57 12.12
CA ARG A 99 8.90 -2.76 11.03
C ARG A 99 8.75 -1.67 9.97
N PRO A 100 9.83 -1.06 9.47
CA PRO A 100 9.74 -0.06 8.43
C PRO A 100 9.30 -0.69 7.10
N PHE A 101 8.39 0.00 6.42
CA PHE A 101 7.99 -0.32 5.05
C PHE A 101 7.86 0.98 4.24
N GLY A 102 7.78 0.83 2.92
CA GLY A 102 7.35 1.92 2.05
C GLY A 102 6.27 1.45 1.08
N ALA A 103 5.54 2.43 0.56
CA ALA A 103 4.49 2.23 -0.43
C ALA A 103 4.50 3.37 -1.45
N GLY A 104 4.07 3.12 -2.68
CA GLY A 104 4.02 4.16 -3.71
C GLY A 104 3.18 3.80 -4.92
N ILE A 105 3.07 4.76 -5.84
CA ILE A 105 2.32 4.69 -7.08
C ILE A 105 3.22 5.01 -8.27
N TRP A 106 3.06 4.21 -9.32
CA TRP A 106 3.65 4.43 -10.63
C TRP A 106 2.58 4.34 -11.72
N SER A 107 2.66 5.17 -12.76
CA SER A 107 1.84 5.02 -13.96
C SER A 107 2.40 3.94 -14.88
N ASP A 108 1.56 3.43 -15.80
CA ASP A 108 1.97 2.63 -16.97
C ASP A 108 2.04 3.55 -18.21
N PRO A 109 3.23 4.01 -18.65
CA PRO A 109 3.31 4.99 -19.73
C PRO A 109 2.86 4.48 -21.10
N ASN A 110 2.95 3.16 -21.34
CA ASN A 110 2.64 2.57 -22.64
C ASN A 110 1.29 1.83 -22.67
N GLN A 111 0.66 1.68 -21.50
CA GLN A 111 -0.65 1.06 -21.30
C GLN A 111 -0.69 -0.43 -21.69
N ASP A 112 0.42 -1.15 -21.56
CA ASP A 112 0.52 -2.59 -21.84
C ASP A 112 0.21 -3.48 -20.63
N GLY A 113 0.00 -2.86 -19.46
CA GLY A 113 -0.31 -3.49 -18.20
C GLY A 113 0.87 -4.22 -17.56
N SER A 114 2.09 -3.99 -18.04
CA SER A 114 3.34 -4.53 -17.52
C SER A 114 4.03 -3.50 -16.61
N PRO A 115 4.57 -3.91 -15.46
CA PRO A 115 5.31 -2.97 -14.63
C PRO A 115 6.63 -2.51 -15.29
N VAL A 116 7.13 -3.15 -16.35
CA VAL A 116 8.53 -2.98 -16.83
C VAL A 116 8.96 -1.55 -17.11
N ASP A 117 8.06 -0.65 -17.49
CA ASP A 117 8.35 0.76 -17.78
C ASP A 117 7.61 1.76 -16.85
N GLY A 118 7.17 1.27 -15.68
CA GLY A 118 6.45 2.09 -14.72
C GLY A 118 7.14 3.41 -14.37
N ALA A 119 6.40 4.52 -14.39
CA ALA A 119 6.92 5.86 -14.14
C ALA A 119 6.43 6.41 -12.78
N PHE A 120 7.35 6.93 -11.98
CA PHE A 120 7.09 7.35 -10.60
C PHE A 120 6.07 8.49 -10.50
N LEU A 121 5.07 8.33 -9.62
CA LEU A 121 4.10 9.36 -9.29
C LEU A 121 4.24 9.84 -7.84
N ALA A 122 4.17 8.93 -6.86
CA ALA A 122 4.21 9.28 -5.43
C ALA A 122 4.68 8.10 -4.56
N GLN A 123 5.18 8.41 -3.35
CA GLN A 123 5.47 7.42 -2.33
C GLN A 123 5.30 7.95 -0.91
N THR A 124 5.25 7.03 0.04
CA THR A 124 5.22 7.25 1.49
C THR A 124 5.98 6.13 2.20
N THR A 125 6.29 6.34 3.48
CA THR A 125 6.94 5.36 4.34
C THR A 125 6.20 5.26 5.67
N GLY A 126 6.20 4.08 6.27
CA GLY A 126 5.51 3.83 7.52
C GLY A 126 6.18 2.78 8.38
N LEU A 127 5.57 2.51 9.52
CA LEU A 127 5.88 1.37 10.38
C LEU A 127 4.67 0.43 10.35
N GLN A 128 4.90 -0.87 10.18
CA GLN A 128 3.85 -1.87 10.11
C GLN A 128 3.04 -1.88 11.42
N GLU A 129 1.71 -1.89 11.28
CA GLU A 129 0.77 -2.00 12.40
C GLU A 129 -0.27 -3.09 12.09
N ASN A 130 -0.89 -3.64 13.15
CA ASN A 130 -1.90 -4.69 13.05
C ASN A 130 -1.44 -5.89 12.18
N VAL A 131 -0.16 -6.25 12.30
CA VAL A 131 0.41 -7.40 11.58
C VAL A 131 -0.28 -8.69 12.01
N ASP A 132 -0.55 -9.59 11.05
CA ASP A 132 -1.24 -10.87 11.23
C ASP A 132 -2.71 -10.74 11.69
N THR A 133 -3.42 -9.67 11.30
CA THR A 133 -4.84 -9.47 11.68
C THR A 133 -5.81 -9.18 10.54
N ASP A 134 -5.36 -9.18 9.28
CA ASP A 134 -6.13 -8.72 8.10
C ASP A 134 -6.73 -7.30 8.24
N THR A 135 -6.14 -6.50 9.14
CA THR A 135 -6.55 -5.11 9.31
C THR A 135 -5.71 -4.24 8.38
N PHE A 136 -6.38 -3.58 7.44
CA PHE A 136 -5.72 -2.65 6.53
C PHE A 136 -5.17 -1.44 7.27
N GLN A 137 -3.85 -1.29 7.22
CA GLN A 137 -3.18 -0.05 7.56
C GLN A 137 -3.33 0.92 6.39
N ARG A 138 -4.03 2.03 6.62
CA ARG A 138 -4.25 3.11 5.66
C ARG A 138 -3.16 4.17 5.81
N ILE A 139 -2.44 4.46 4.73
CA ILE A 139 -1.32 5.40 4.73
C ILE A 139 -1.55 6.48 3.70
N ALA A 140 -1.49 7.74 4.16
CA ALA A 140 -1.58 8.89 3.29
C ALA A 140 -0.35 9.01 2.37
N ILE A 141 -0.64 9.41 1.14
CA ILE A 141 0.33 9.83 0.11
C ILE A 141 -0.03 11.24 -0.36
N PRO A 142 0.88 11.97 -1.02
CA PRO A 142 0.49 13.17 -1.74
C PRO A 142 -0.66 12.86 -2.71
N GLN A 143 -1.64 13.76 -2.80
CA GLN A 143 -2.70 13.67 -3.80
C GLN A 143 -2.09 13.50 -5.20
N THR A 144 -2.42 12.39 -5.85
CA THR A 144 -1.77 11.89 -7.06
C THR A 144 -2.80 11.73 -8.17
N ASP A 145 -2.54 12.35 -9.31
CA ASP A 145 -3.29 12.15 -10.56
C ASP A 145 -2.81 10.86 -11.22
N LEU A 146 -3.74 9.98 -11.56
CA LEU A 146 -3.48 8.65 -12.10
C LEU A 146 -3.53 8.61 -13.64
N GLY A 147 -4.06 9.65 -14.28
CA GLY A 147 -4.26 9.69 -15.73
C GLY A 147 -5.73 9.68 -16.15
N GLU A 148 -5.96 9.27 -17.40
CA GLU A 148 -7.29 9.19 -18.00
C GLU A 148 -8.03 7.90 -17.59
N VAL A 149 -9.36 7.90 -17.74
CA VAL A 149 -10.16 6.68 -17.50
C VAL A 149 -9.72 5.58 -18.47
N GLY A 150 -9.41 4.40 -17.94
CA GLY A 150 -8.86 3.28 -18.68
C GLY A 150 -7.34 3.19 -18.67
N ASP A 151 -6.63 4.20 -18.16
CA ASP A 151 -5.18 4.11 -17.95
C ASP A 151 -4.87 3.10 -16.83
N PHE A 152 -3.75 2.39 -16.95
CA PHE A 152 -3.21 1.52 -15.92
C PHE A 152 -2.23 2.26 -15.02
N PHE A 153 -2.24 1.85 -13.76
CA PHE A 153 -1.26 2.26 -12.75
C PHE A 153 -0.94 1.10 -11.81
N PHE A 154 0.14 1.26 -11.07
CA PHE A 154 0.68 0.25 -10.16
C PHE A 154 0.80 0.82 -8.76
N VAL A 155 0.36 0.04 -7.78
CA VAL A 155 0.59 0.28 -6.36
C VAL A 155 1.62 -0.72 -5.89
N VAL A 156 2.71 -0.23 -5.29
CA VAL A 156 3.83 -1.06 -4.84
C VAL A 156 4.02 -0.89 -3.36
N VAL A 157 4.22 -2.00 -2.64
CA VAL A 157 4.60 -2.03 -1.23
C VAL A 157 5.90 -2.81 -1.09
N TRP A 158 6.79 -2.34 -0.23
CA TRP A 158 8.06 -3.01 0.03
C TRP A 158 8.46 -2.95 1.50
N THR A 159 9.18 -3.97 1.94
CA THR A 159 9.72 -4.05 3.29
C THR A 159 11.21 -4.38 3.25
N ARG A 160 11.96 -3.83 4.21
CA ARG A 160 13.36 -4.20 4.41
C ARG A 160 13.44 -5.13 5.61
N ASN A 161 13.76 -6.39 5.37
CA ASN A 161 14.15 -7.33 6.41
C ASN A 161 15.61 -7.08 6.76
N GLU A 162 15.83 -6.10 7.62
CA GLU A 162 17.16 -5.60 8.00
C GLU A 162 17.97 -6.61 8.86
N THR A 163 17.31 -7.60 9.47
CA THR A 163 18.00 -8.52 10.37
C THR A 163 18.13 -9.92 9.78
N ARG A 164 19.37 -10.27 9.43
CA ARG A 164 19.83 -11.65 9.23
C ARG A 164 19.74 -12.39 10.57
N GLY A 165 18.56 -12.86 10.94
CA GLY A 165 18.33 -13.46 12.27
C GLY A 165 16.88 -13.74 12.65
N ASN A 166 15.89 -13.11 12.00
CA ASN A 166 14.49 -13.53 12.03
C ASN A 166 14.16 -14.25 10.70
N PRO A 167 14.58 -15.52 10.51
CA PRO A 167 14.09 -16.30 9.38
C PRO A 167 12.58 -16.35 9.44
N GLY A 168 11.89 -16.19 8.30
CA GLY A 168 10.45 -16.35 8.05
C GLY A 168 9.55 -15.17 8.44
N ASP A 169 9.99 -13.95 8.17
CA ASP A 169 9.05 -12.84 8.06
C ASP A 169 8.32 -12.89 6.72
N PHE A 170 6.99 -12.96 6.76
CA PHE A 170 6.10 -13.09 5.61
C PHE A 170 5.15 -11.89 5.54
N PRO A 171 5.64 -10.69 5.19
CA PRO A 171 4.83 -9.48 5.30
C PRO A 171 3.77 -9.32 4.21
N ALA A 172 3.93 -9.98 3.05
CA ALA A 172 3.01 -9.81 1.93
C ALA A 172 1.78 -10.72 2.09
N SER A 173 0.71 -10.19 2.69
CA SER A 173 -0.58 -10.88 2.83
C SER A 173 -1.14 -11.33 1.48
N LEU A 174 -1.62 -12.57 1.42
CA LEU A 174 -2.09 -13.20 0.19
C LEU A 174 -3.50 -13.78 0.37
N ASP A 175 -4.45 -13.20 -0.36
CA ASP A 175 -5.80 -13.72 -0.58
C ASP A 175 -5.74 -14.79 -1.68
N ARG A 176 -6.14 -16.01 -1.33
CA ARG A 176 -6.14 -17.19 -2.19
C ARG A 176 -7.54 -17.66 -2.52
N SER A 177 -8.58 -16.93 -2.10
CA SER A 177 -9.97 -17.18 -2.48
C SER A 177 -10.15 -17.07 -4.00
N ASN A 178 -9.33 -16.22 -4.65
CA ASN A 178 -9.28 -16.06 -6.10
C ASN A 178 -7.85 -16.25 -6.66
N PRO A 179 -7.38 -17.51 -6.83
CA PRO A 179 -5.97 -17.83 -7.05
C PRO A 179 -5.47 -17.60 -8.49
N GLU A 180 -6.33 -17.16 -9.42
CA GLU A 180 -5.97 -16.95 -10.83
C GLU A 180 -6.19 -15.48 -11.24
N PRO A 181 -5.42 -14.54 -10.70
CA PRO A 181 -5.69 -13.11 -10.85
C PRO A 181 -5.38 -12.58 -12.27
N GLY A 182 -4.86 -13.39 -13.19
CA GLY A 182 -4.31 -12.89 -14.45
C GLY A 182 -3.05 -12.03 -14.23
N PRO A 183 -2.63 -11.22 -15.21
CA PRO A 183 -1.42 -10.41 -15.12
C PRO A 183 -1.69 -9.08 -14.39
N ILE A 184 -2.16 -9.14 -13.15
CA ILE A 184 -2.47 -7.93 -12.36
C ILE A 184 -1.63 -7.81 -11.10
N GLN A 185 -0.81 -8.81 -10.78
CA GLN A 185 0.01 -8.80 -9.57
C GLN A 185 1.36 -9.47 -9.74
N TRP A 186 2.35 -8.89 -9.05
CA TRP A 186 3.74 -9.31 -9.13
C TRP A 186 4.42 -9.26 -7.77
N VAL A 187 5.50 -10.02 -7.62
CA VAL A 187 6.39 -9.97 -6.47
C VAL A 187 7.84 -10.06 -6.92
N THR A 188 8.72 -9.42 -6.16
CA THR A 188 10.17 -9.51 -6.32
C THR A 188 10.84 -9.52 -4.95
N GLY A 189 12.05 -10.07 -4.86
CA GLY A 189 12.79 -10.10 -3.62
C GLY A 189 14.25 -10.49 -3.77
N GLY A 190 15.11 -9.94 -2.91
CA GLY A 190 16.55 -10.16 -2.99
C GLY A 190 17.34 -9.61 -1.80
N VAL A 191 18.62 -10.00 -1.71
CA VAL A 191 19.51 -9.59 -0.62
C VAL A 191 20.05 -8.16 -0.87
N ALA A 192 19.30 -7.17 -0.41
CA ALA A 192 19.71 -5.78 -0.11
C ALA A 192 20.52 -4.96 -1.15
N ALA A 193 20.55 -5.31 -2.43
CA ALA A 193 21.14 -4.46 -3.48
C ALA A 193 20.28 -4.31 -4.75
N GLN A 194 19.05 -4.84 -4.76
CA GLN A 194 18.24 -4.94 -5.99
C GLN A 194 16.91 -4.19 -5.97
N PHE A 195 16.48 -3.67 -4.82
CA PHE A 195 15.25 -2.88 -4.76
C PHE A 195 15.60 -1.51 -4.18
N ASP A 196 15.72 -0.55 -5.09
CA ASP A 196 15.74 0.87 -4.77
C ASP A 196 14.31 1.38 -5.01
N PRO A 197 13.58 1.87 -4.00
CA PRO A 197 12.26 2.45 -4.23
C PRO A 197 12.30 3.75 -5.04
N ASP A 198 13.44 4.44 -5.10
CA ASP A 198 13.59 5.70 -5.84
C ASP A 198 13.82 5.48 -7.34
N GLU A 199 14.20 4.27 -7.75
CA GLU A 199 14.29 3.84 -9.14
C GLU A 199 13.21 2.78 -9.35
N PHE A 200 12.15 3.06 -10.14
CA PHE A 200 11.13 2.03 -10.36
C PHE A 200 11.83 0.74 -10.75
N PRO A 201 11.48 -0.40 -10.15
CA PRO A 201 12.19 -1.67 -10.25
C PRO A 201 12.09 -2.33 -11.64
N THR A 202 12.27 -1.58 -12.72
CA THR A 202 12.44 -2.04 -14.11
C THR A 202 13.53 -3.11 -14.22
N SER A 203 14.53 -3.10 -13.33
CA SER A 203 15.58 -4.12 -13.23
C SER A 203 15.31 -5.23 -12.21
N ALA A 204 14.31 -5.10 -11.33
CA ALA A 204 13.95 -6.16 -10.41
C ALA A 204 13.08 -7.13 -11.19
N GLY A 205 13.57 -8.36 -11.41
CA GLY A 205 12.86 -9.38 -12.18
C GLY A 205 11.52 -9.75 -11.52
N TRP A 206 10.49 -8.96 -11.82
CA TRP A 206 9.13 -9.14 -11.32
C TRP A 206 8.59 -10.49 -11.76
N ILE A 207 8.11 -11.28 -10.80
CA ILE A 207 7.47 -12.56 -11.04
C ILE A 207 5.97 -12.34 -10.92
N GLN A 208 5.21 -12.68 -11.96
CA GLN A 208 3.75 -12.61 -11.90
C GLN A 208 3.21 -13.61 -10.87
N SER A 209 2.17 -13.25 -10.13
CA SER A 209 1.53 -14.13 -9.16
C SER A 209 1.10 -15.46 -9.79
N SER A 210 0.58 -15.44 -11.03
CA SER A 210 0.21 -16.64 -11.80
C SER A 210 1.39 -17.57 -12.14
N GLN A 211 2.62 -17.06 -12.15
CA GLN A 211 3.85 -17.82 -12.38
C GLN A 211 4.41 -18.44 -11.10
N LEU A 212 3.87 -18.07 -9.92
CA LEU A 212 4.24 -18.69 -8.66
C LEU A 212 3.70 -20.14 -8.60
N PRO A 213 4.31 -21.00 -7.76
CA PRO A 213 3.74 -22.29 -7.41
C PRO A 213 2.27 -22.15 -7.02
N ALA A 214 1.42 -23.13 -7.39
CA ALA A 214 -0.04 -23.04 -7.21
C ALA A 214 -0.48 -22.72 -5.76
N ASN A 215 0.32 -23.12 -4.77
CA ASN A 215 0.05 -22.83 -3.35
C ASN A 215 0.47 -21.43 -2.90
N LEU A 216 1.03 -20.62 -3.78
CA LEU A 216 1.52 -19.26 -3.54
C LEU A 216 0.92 -18.25 -4.53
N ARG A 217 -0.11 -18.65 -5.27
CA ARG A 217 -0.87 -17.76 -6.15
C ARG A 217 -2.02 -17.13 -5.38
N GLY A 218 -2.32 -15.89 -5.70
CA GLY A 218 -3.38 -15.14 -5.06
C GLY A 218 -3.25 -13.64 -5.31
N LEU A 219 -4.08 -12.92 -4.59
CA LEU A 219 -4.20 -11.47 -4.58
C LEU A 219 -3.50 -10.88 -3.35
N TRP A 220 -2.60 -9.92 -3.53
CA TRP A 220 -2.08 -9.09 -2.46
C TRP A 220 -3.21 -8.26 -1.87
N LEU A 221 -3.28 -8.21 -0.54
CA LEU A 221 -4.15 -7.29 0.19
C LEU A 221 -3.56 -5.88 0.14
N VAL A 222 -3.62 -5.28 -1.05
CA VAL A 222 -3.16 -3.93 -1.36
C VAL A 222 -4.27 -3.22 -2.11
N ARG A 223 -4.62 -2.04 -1.61
CA ARG A 223 -5.67 -1.19 -2.15
C ARG A 223 -5.18 0.23 -2.28
N ALA A 224 -5.87 1.01 -3.10
CA ALA A 224 -5.61 2.43 -3.26
C ALA A 224 -6.92 3.17 -3.41
N GLY A 225 -6.98 4.42 -3.01
CA GLY A 225 -8.23 5.15 -3.14
C GLY A 225 -8.15 6.56 -2.63
N THR A 226 -9.31 7.19 -2.63
CA THR A 226 -9.56 8.37 -1.81
C THR A 226 -10.08 7.88 -0.47
N GLY A 227 -9.17 7.46 0.40
CA GLY A 227 -9.56 7.18 1.78
C GLY A 227 -9.83 8.47 2.54
N GLU A 228 -10.39 8.32 3.74
CA GLU A 228 -10.37 9.36 4.78
C GLU A 228 -8.94 9.76 5.20
N GLY A 229 -7.88 9.26 4.54
CA GLY A 229 -6.54 9.84 4.46
C GLY A 229 -6.54 11.25 3.85
N GLY A 230 -7.27 12.18 4.48
CA GLY A 230 -7.41 13.53 3.99
C GLY A 230 -8.42 14.45 4.68
N ASP A 231 -9.19 14.01 5.68
CA ASP A 231 -9.74 14.98 6.64
C ASP A 231 -8.63 15.52 7.53
N THR A 232 -7.35 15.23 7.27
CA THR A 232 -6.24 15.86 7.96
C THR A 232 -5.75 17.10 7.23
N CYS A 233 -5.47 18.15 7.98
CA CYS A 233 -5.06 19.40 7.38
C CYS A 233 -3.69 19.33 6.73
N SER A 234 -3.70 19.39 5.40
CA SER A 234 -2.51 19.49 4.56
C SER A 234 -2.12 20.95 4.26
N PHE A 235 -0.83 21.24 4.38
CA PHE A 235 -0.27 22.57 4.17
C PHE A 235 0.95 22.57 3.24
N VAL A 236 1.00 23.56 2.36
CA VAL A 236 2.22 23.86 1.59
C VAL A 236 3.19 24.65 2.47
N VAL A 237 4.36 24.06 2.70
CA VAL A 237 5.41 24.61 3.57
C VAL A 237 5.98 25.88 2.93
N LYS A 238 5.93 27.01 3.64
CA LYS A 238 6.42 28.31 3.15
C LYS A 238 7.90 28.54 3.34
N LYS A 239 8.55 27.77 4.21
CA LYS A 239 9.98 27.88 4.50
C LYS A 239 10.51 26.50 4.88
N THR A 240 11.64 26.12 4.32
CA THR A 240 12.36 24.89 4.69
C THR A 240 12.48 24.78 6.20
N ALA A 241 11.92 23.69 6.73
CA ALA A 241 11.92 23.39 8.14
C ALA A 241 13.35 23.05 8.60
N LYS A 242 13.68 23.42 9.84
CA LYS A 242 15.04 23.23 10.35
C LYS A 242 15.12 21.96 11.17
N GLY A 243 15.89 21.01 10.68
CA GLY A 243 16.32 19.83 11.43
C GLY A 243 17.02 20.20 12.73
N LYS A 244 16.64 19.52 13.81
CA LYS A 244 17.28 19.59 15.12
C LYS A 244 17.48 18.19 15.67
N LYS A 245 18.51 18.07 16.52
CA LYS A 245 18.89 16.82 17.18
C LYS A 245 19.04 15.62 16.21
N GLY A 246 19.65 15.87 15.04
CA GLY A 246 19.95 14.81 14.07
C GLY A 246 18.89 14.53 13.02
N CYS A 247 17.75 15.23 13.01
CA CYS A 247 16.76 15.09 11.93
C CYS A 247 17.26 15.77 10.64
N ASN A 248 17.34 15.03 9.53
CA ASN A 248 17.83 15.53 8.24
C ASN A 248 16.76 15.60 7.13
N ALA A 249 15.65 14.87 7.22
CA ALA A 249 14.54 14.97 6.24
C ALA A 249 13.40 15.90 6.68
N CYS A 250 13.73 17.10 7.14
CA CYS A 250 12.67 18.06 7.41
C CYS A 250 12.04 18.59 6.12
N PRO A 251 10.71 18.81 6.08
CA PRO A 251 10.00 19.33 4.91
C PRO A 251 10.63 20.64 4.40
N ARG A 252 10.87 20.70 3.10
CA ARG A 252 11.44 21.84 2.40
C ARG A 252 10.36 22.86 2.04
N LYS A 253 10.80 24.03 1.57
CA LYS A 253 9.88 25.03 1.03
C LYS A 253 9.15 24.40 -0.16
N ASP A 254 7.84 24.64 -0.20
CA ASP A 254 6.87 24.18 -1.18
C ASP A 254 6.49 22.69 -1.06
N ASP A 255 7.08 21.93 -0.14
CA ASP A 255 6.65 20.57 0.20
C ASP A 255 5.26 20.57 0.83
N LEU A 256 4.55 19.46 0.65
CA LEU A 256 3.27 19.20 1.29
C LEU A 256 3.53 18.60 2.68
N PHE A 257 2.87 19.15 3.69
CA PHE A 257 3.01 18.70 5.07
C PHE A 257 1.63 18.44 5.65
N ASP A 258 1.38 17.19 6.01
CA ASP A 258 0.21 16.78 6.76
C ASP A 258 0.44 17.02 8.26
N THR A 259 -0.55 17.61 8.91
CA THR A 259 -0.53 17.87 10.34
C THR A 259 -1.17 16.78 11.18
N GLY A 260 -1.90 15.84 10.56
CA GLY A 260 -2.75 14.89 11.27
C GLY A 260 -3.95 15.56 11.97
N ILE A 261 -4.22 16.85 11.70
CA ILE A 261 -5.34 17.57 12.31
C ILE A 261 -6.59 17.26 11.52
N GLU A 262 -7.47 16.45 12.09
CA GLU A 262 -8.81 16.19 11.55
C GLU A 262 -9.59 17.48 11.27
N CYS A 263 -10.37 17.48 10.20
CA CYS A 263 -11.07 18.62 9.67
C CYS A 263 -12.27 18.19 8.84
N ASP A 264 -13.41 18.79 9.14
CA ASP A 264 -14.70 18.52 8.53
C ASP A 264 -15.43 19.86 8.22
N GLU A 265 -16.70 19.79 7.80
CA GLU A 265 -17.52 20.98 7.55
C GLU A 265 -17.67 21.90 8.78
N ASN A 266 -17.60 21.33 9.99
CA ASN A 266 -17.75 22.02 11.26
C ASN A 266 -16.41 22.50 11.84
N ASN A 267 -15.30 21.89 11.42
CA ASN A 267 -13.94 22.14 11.88
C ASN A 267 -12.97 22.28 10.68
N PRO A 268 -13.11 23.33 9.87
CA PRO A 268 -12.29 23.47 8.67
C PRO A 268 -10.83 23.74 9.01
N CYS A 269 -9.92 23.29 8.15
CA CYS A 269 -8.50 23.57 8.37
C CYS A 269 -8.19 25.04 8.60
N PRO A 270 -7.29 25.34 9.56
CA PRO A 270 -6.82 26.69 9.72
C PRO A 270 -6.13 27.14 8.43
N LYS A 271 -6.27 28.41 8.04
CA LYS A 271 -5.66 28.93 6.80
C LYS A 271 -4.12 28.85 6.81
N LYS A 272 -3.52 28.75 8.00
CA LYS A 272 -2.08 28.71 8.23
C LYS A 272 -1.77 27.73 9.35
N PHE A 273 -0.67 27.00 9.21
CA PHE A 273 -0.14 26.12 10.24
C PHE A 273 1.20 26.66 10.77
N THR A 274 1.46 26.48 12.06
CA THR A 274 2.75 26.82 12.69
C THR A 274 3.18 25.72 13.66
N GLY A 275 3.98 24.78 13.15
CA GLY A 275 4.59 23.72 13.94
C GLY A 275 5.87 24.21 14.62
N LYS A 276 5.83 24.38 15.95
CA LYS A 276 7.04 24.74 16.73
C LYS A 276 8.00 23.57 16.86
N LYS A 277 7.48 22.35 16.94
CA LYS A 277 8.21 21.09 17.04
C LYS A 277 7.35 20.01 16.38
N VAL A 278 7.87 19.37 15.36
CA VAL A 278 7.25 18.22 14.67
C VAL A 278 8.30 17.12 14.66
N ASP A 279 7.89 15.88 14.93
CA ASP A 279 8.83 14.77 14.96
C ASP A 279 9.45 14.54 13.57
N CYS A 280 10.62 13.88 13.55
CA CYS A 280 11.34 13.70 12.31
C CYS A 280 10.57 12.76 11.37
N PRO A 281 10.32 13.13 10.10
CA PRO A 281 9.60 12.25 9.16
C PRO A 281 10.26 10.86 8.99
N ASP A 282 11.59 10.78 9.05
CA ASP A 282 12.32 9.50 8.97
C ASP A 282 12.29 8.67 10.27
N GLY A 283 11.48 9.04 11.27
CA GLY A 283 11.39 8.33 12.56
C GLY A 283 12.61 8.47 13.49
N GLY A 284 13.61 9.28 13.14
CA GLY A 284 14.79 9.52 13.98
C GLY A 284 14.50 10.32 15.26
N ALA A 285 15.38 10.22 16.28
CA ALA A 285 15.27 10.91 17.58
C ALA A 285 15.32 12.46 17.52
N GLY A 286 15.38 13.02 16.31
CA GLY A 286 15.39 14.45 16.05
C GLY A 286 13.98 15.05 15.92
N PHE A 287 13.92 16.32 15.54
CA PHE A 287 12.66 16.99 15.23
C PHE A 287 12.86 18.14 14.25
N CYS A 288 11.80 18.49 13.55
CA CYS A 288 11.71 19.66 12.68
C CYS A 288 11.17 20.86 13.46
N LYS A 289 11.87 21.99 13.34
CA LYS A 289 11.48 23.26 13.97
C LYS A 289 11.03 24.28 12.93
N LYS A 290 10.04 25.09 13.31
CA LYS A 290 9.55 26.27 12.55
C LYS A 290 8.89 25.89 11.22
N ILE A 291 8.07 24.83 11.22
CA ILE A 291 7.24 24.51 10.05
C ILE A 291 6.16 25.58 9.95
N LEU A 292 6.11 26.26 8.82
CA LEU A 292 5.09 27.27 8.52
C LEU A 292 4.39 26.84 7.25
N GLY A 293 3.10 26.57 7.33
CA GLY A 293 2.30 26.08 6.22
C GLY A 293 1.21 27.06 5.81
N ARG A 294 0.84 27.08 4.53
CA ARG A 294 -0.47 27.62 4.09
C ARG A 294 -1.36 26.48 3.65
N LYS A 295 -2.65 26.56 4.02
CA LYS A 295 -3.65 25.56 3.64
C LYS A 295 -3.56 25.32 2.12
N LYS A 296 -3.50 24.06 1.70
CA LYS A 296 -3.65 23.69 0.28
C LYS A 296 -5.10 23.99 -0.13
N SER A 297 -5.33 24.50 -1.34
CA SER A 297 -6.69 24.53 -1.89
C SER A 297 -7.20 23.08 -1.94
N GLY A 298 -8.36 22.81 -1.33
CA GLY A 298 -8.86 21.42 -1.16
C GLY A 298 -8.25 20.63 0.00
N ALA A 299 -7.73 21.28 1.04
CA ALA A 299 -7.45 20.57 2.31
C ALA A 299 -8.76 20.48 3.13
N CYS A 300 -9.17 19.25 3.49
CA CYS A 300 -10.55 18.79 3.73
C CYS A 300 -11.44 18.92 2.50
N GLY A 301 -11.80 17.78 1.91
CA GLY A 301 -12.64 17.66 0.71
C GLY A 301 -11.86 17.29 -0.54
#